data_AF-A0A249T231-F1
#
_entry.id   AF-A0A249T231-F1
#
_cell.length_a   1.000
_cell.length_b   1.000
_cell.length_c   1.000
_cell.angle_alpha   90.00
_cell.angle_beta   90.00
_cell.angle_gamma   90.00
#
_symmetry.space_group_name_H-M   'P 1'
#
loop_
_entity.id
_entity.type
_entity.pdbx_description
1 polymer ?
#
loop_
_entity_poly.entity_id
_entity_poly.type
_entity_poly.pdbx_seq_one_letter_code
_entity_poly.pdbx_strand_id
1 'polypeptide(L)'
;MNPDELKTLLRKYEKGRCTADEHDIVDGLLDNMSDKAGQEIIDWRLWKRVNPGRKERIYLVIVTTIIGLIGIAVAISYFRYRPMINRKIAAYSTVPGRKAVLLKLPGGRTVNLSAINMGDYIEDEGVMVCKNGNGQIAYAYKGNTTDRVRMHRIVIPNGGRFNVLLPDGTSVMINSGSTITYPTHFTGPERRVDLVGEAYFEVAKDALHPFVITSNGQQVKVLGTEFNIHAYPEAAMVTTLVKGSIELYTKGDKPKRLKPGEESVLYGALFAVRKANVRSAIAWKEGEFLFQSARLSDILPQLEHWYDVEFVYDDLPDDNFTLATERSAPLSKILSLLEYSSEKQLKFTMEGRKIIIK
;
A
#
# COMPACT_ATOMS: atom_id res chain seq x y z
N MET A 1 -15.62 -84.56 -23.03
CA MET A 1 -14.94 -84.38 -21.73
C MET A 1 -15.47 -83.12 -21.06
N ASN A 2 -15.75 -83.13 -19.76
CA ASN A 2 -16.24 -81.94 -19.04
C ASN A 2 -15.09 -80.92 -18.85
N PRO A 3 -15.32 -79.59 -18.96
CA PRO A 3 -14.31 -78.55 -18.78
C PRO A 3 -13.36 -78.68 -17.57
N ASP A 4 -13.82 -79.21 -16.43
CA ASP A 4 -12.97 -79.36 -15.23
C ASP A 4 -12.14 -80.65 -15.24
N GLU A 5 -12.57 -81.68 -15.96
CA GLU A 5 -11.76 -82.88 -16.25
C GLU A 5 -10.63 -82.53 -17.23
N LEU A 6 -10.89 -81.66 -18.21
CA LEU A 6 -9.89 -81.14 -19.15
C LEU A 6 -8.78 -80.34 -18.47
N LYS A 7 -9.12 -79.46 -17.54
CA LYS A 7 -8.11 -78.72 -16.75
C LYS A 7 -7.25 -79.64 -15.88
N THR A 8 -7.85 -80.70 -15.36
CA THR A 8 -7.15 -81.67 -14.50
C THR A 8 -6.19 -82.52 -15.32
N LEU A 9 -6.60 -82.96 -16.51
CA LEU A 9 -5.76 -83.72 -17.45
C LEU A 9 -4.56 -82.89 -17.95
N LEU A 10 -4.77 -81.63 -18.34
CA LEU A 10 -3.69 -80.74 -18.79
C LEU A 10 -2.65 -80.43 -17.70
N ARG A 11 -3.08 -80.35 -16.43
CA ARG A 11 -2.17 -80.18 -15.28
C ARG A 11 -1.35 -81.44 -14.97
N LYS A 12 -1.85 -82.64 -15.29
CA LYS A 12 -1.07 -83.88 -15.18
C LYS A 12 -0.02 -83.97 -16.29
N TYR A 13 -0.37 -83.57 -17.50
CA TYR A 13 0.52 -83.56 -18.67
C TYR A 13 1.72 -82.62 -18.46
N GLU A 14 1.49 -81.39 -17.98
CA GLU A 14 2.55 -80.41 -17.69
C GLU A 14 3.52 -80.88 -16.59
N LYS A 15 3.10 -81.81 -15.72
CA LYS A 15 3.91 -82.37 -14.64
C LYS A 15 4.54 -83.73 -14.97
N GLY A 16 4.35 -84.25 -16.18
CA GLY A 16 4.91 -85.54 -16.62
C GLY A 16 4.34 -86.75 -15.89
N ARG A 17 3.07 -86.69 -15.45
CA ARG A 17 2.42 -87.74 -14.63
C ARG A 17 1.21 -88.40 -15.32
N CYS A 18 1.15 -88.35 -16.65
CA CYS A 18 0.09 -88.97 -17.44
C CYS A 18 0.39 -90.46 -17.69
N THR A 19 -0.68 -91.25 -17.84
CA THR A 19 -0.58 -92.60 -18.43
C THR A 19 -0.41 -92.52 -19.95
N ALA A 20 0.00 -93.61 -20.61
CA ALA A 20 0.17 -93.65 -22.07
C ALA A 20 -1.13 -93.27 -22.82
N ASP A 21 -2.27 -93.82 -22.39
CA ASP A 21 -3.57 -93.50 -22.98
C ASP A 21 -4.00 -92.04 -22.74
N GLU A 22 -3.66 -91.46 -21.57
CA GLU A 22 -3.89 -90.04 -21.28
C GLU A 22 -2.99 -89.13 -22.14
N HIS A 23 -1.79 -89.60 -22.51
CA HIS A 23 -0.85 -88.88 -23.36
C HIS A 23 -1.37 -88.80 -24.80
N ASP A 24 -1.83 -89.92 -25.36
CA ASP A 24 -2.39 -89.98 -26.72
C ASP A 24 -3.65 -89.12 -26.87
N ILE A 25 -4.47 -89.01 -25.81
CA ILE A 25 -5.64 -88.12 -25.80
C ILE A 25 -5.23 -86.64 -25.83
N VAL A 26 -4.18 -86.25 -25.11
CA VAL A 26 -3.68 -84.87 -25.10
C VAL A 26 -2.99 -84.53 -26.42
N ASP A 27 -2.20 -85.44 -26.98
CA ASP A 27 -1.53 -85.24 -28.25
C ASP A 27 -2.53 -85.16 -29.42
N GLY A 28 -3.59 -85.97 -29.41
CA GLY A 28 -4.70 -85.84 -30.37
C GLY A 28 -5.52 -84.55 -30.23
N LEU A 29 -5.61 -83.99 -29.02
CA LEU A 29 -6.22 -82.67 -28.75
C LEU A 29 -5.32 -81.52 -29.24
N LEU A 30 -4.00 -81.66 -29.14
CA LEU A 30 -3.02 -80.69 -29.62
C LEU A 30 -2.94 -80.67 -31.15
N ASP A 31 -3.00 -81.83 -31.79
CA ASP A 31 -3.04 -81.94 -33.25
C ASP A 31 -4.32 -81.34 -33.84
N ASN A 32 -5.48 -81.52 -33.20
CA ASN A 32 -6.74 -80.91 -33.66
C ASN A 32 -6.82 -79.38 -33.41
N MET A 33 -5.96 -78.81 -32.57
CA MET A 33 -5.84 -77.36 -32.35
C MET A 33 -4.84 -76.68 -33.31
N SER A 34 -4.21 -77.45 -34.20
CA SER A 34 -3.18 -76.97 -35.13
C SER A 34 -3.72 -76.10 -36.28
N ASP A 35 -5.02 -76.18 -36.62
CA ASP A 35 -5.58 -75.30 -37.65
C ASP A 35 -6.16 -74.00 -37.06
N LYS A 36 -5.31 -72.96 -37.11
CA LYS A 36 -5.57 -71.51 -36.97
C LYS A 36 -5.74 -70.87 -35.59
N ALA A 37 -5.90 -71.59 -34.47
CA ALA A 37 -5.96 -70.97 -33.14
C ALA A 37 -4.64 -71.04 -32.33
N GLY A 38 -3.76 -72.02 -32.63
CA GLY A 38 -2.50 -72.22 -31.90
C GLY A 38 -1.41 -71.18 -32.18
N GLN A 39 -1.39 -70.56 -33.37
CA GLN A 39 -0.35 -69.58 -33.72
C GLN A 39 -0.51 -68.22 -33.00
N GLU A 40 -1.73 -67.75 -32.72
CA GLU A 40 -1.92 -66.51 -31.95
C GLU A 40 -1.54 -66.67 -30.46
N ILE A 41 -1.58 -67.89 -29.92
CA ILE A 41 -1.30 -68.15 -28.50
C ILE A 41 0.20 -68.39 -28.22
N ILE A 42 0.96 -68.89 -29.19
CA ILE A 42 2.42 -69.07 -29.06
C ILE A 42 3.14 -67.72 -29.24
N ASP A 43 2.65 -66.87 -30.14
CA ASP A 43 3.21 -65.53 -30.35
C ASP A 43 3.00 -64.62 -29.13
N TRP A 44 1.84 -64.64 -28.47
CA TRP A 44 1.62 -63.79 -27.27
C TRP A 44 2.48 -64.20 -26.06
N ARG A 45 2.83 -65.50 -25.91
CA ARG A 45 3.66 -65.99 -24.80
C ARG A 45 5.15 -65.75 -25.02
N LEU A 46 5.65 -65.83 -26.26
CA LEU A 46 7.04 -65.49 -26.59
C LEU A 46 7.30 -63.99 -26.56
N TRP A 47 6.33 -63.17 -27.00
CA TRP A 47 6.42 -61.70 -26.94
C TRP A 47 6.54 -61.16 -25.50
N LYS A 48 5.99 -61.87 -24.51
CA LYS A 48 6.07 -61.49 -23.08
C LYS A 48 7.39 -61.84 -22.40
N ARG A 49 8.21 -62.75 -22.96
CA ARG A 49 9.51 -63.15 -22.38
C ARG A 49 10.72 -62.47 -23.01
N VAL A 50 10.60 -61.87 -24.20
CA VAL A 50 11.75 -61.29 -24.92
C VAL A 50 11.94 -59.78 -24.67
N ASN A 51 11.02 -59.07 -23.99
CA ASN A 51 11.24 -57.65 -23.69
C ASN A 51 10.43 -57.10 -22.50
N PRO A 52 10.72 -57.50 -21.26
CA PRO A 52 10.03 -56.96 -20.08
C PRO A 52 10.31 -55.47 -19.84
N GLY A 53 11.36 -54.90 -20.43
CA GLY A 53 11.72 -53.49 -20.26
C GLY A 53 11.12 -52.51 -21.28
N ARG A 54 10.48 -52.96 -22.36
CA ARG A 54 10.09 -52.05 -23.46
C ARG A 54 8.69 -51.45 -23.29
N LYS A 55 7.69 -52.22 -22.84
CA LYS A 55 6.34 -51.69 -22.57
C LYS A 55 6.27 -50.86 -21.27
N GLU A 56 6.99 -51.22 -20.22
CA GLU A 56 7.12 -50.36 -19.03
C GLU A 56 7.88 -49.08 -19.34
N ARG A 57 8.96 -49.13 -20.14
CA ARG A 57 9.62 -47.91 -20.62
C ARG A 57 8.70 -47.08 -21.53
N ILE A 58 7.93 -47.70 -22.43
CA ILE A 58 6.98 -46.96 -23.28
C ILE A 58 5.85 -46.36 -22.43
N TYR A 59 5.32 -47.09 -21.44
CA TYR A 59 4.30 -46.58 -20.52
C TYR A 59 4.85 -45.47 -19.63
N LEU A 60 6.08 -45.61 -19.11
CA LEU A 60 6.79 -44.55 -18.39
C LEU A 60 7.09 -43.35 -19.28
N VAL A 61 7.43 -43.54 -20.56
CA VAL A 61 7.62 -42.47 -21.55
C VAL A 61 6.28 -41.78 -21.87
N ILE A 62 5.18 -42.52 -21.99
CA ILE A 62 3.84 -41.95 -22.19
C ILE A 62 3.36 -41.19 -20.94
N VAL A 63 3.58 -41.72 -19.75
CA VAL A 63 3.20 -41.04 -18.49
C VAL A 63 4.06 -39.79 -18.26
N THR A 64 5.37 -39.85 -18.51
CA THR A 64 6.26 -38.68 -18.38
C THR A 64 5.96 -37.61 -19.42
N THR A 65 5.58 -37.98 -20.65
CA THR A 65 5.15 -37.01 -21.67
C THR A 65 3.81 -36.36 -21.32
N ILE A 66 2.84 -37.09 -20.78
CA ILE A 66 1.56 -36.53 -20.31
C ILE A 66 1.78 -35.58 -19.12
N ILE A 67 2.61 -35.95 -18.14
CA ILE A 67 2.97 -35.07 -17.01
C ILE A 67 3.69 -33.82 -17.52
N GLY A 68 4.59 -33.96 -18.50
CA GLY A 68 5.25 -32.84 -19.15
C GLY A 68 4.26 -31.90 -19.85
N LEU A 69 3.29 -32.45 -20.58
CA LEU A 69 2.25 -31.66 -21.25
C LEU A 69 1.30 -30.98 -20.27
N ILE A 70 0.94 -31.63 -19.16
CA ILE A 70 0.17 -31.02 -18.07
C ILE A 70 0.99 -29.92 -17.39
N GLY A 71 2.28 -30.16 -17.14
CA GLY A 71 3.19 -29.15 -16.59
C GLY A 71 3.33 -27.94 -17.51
N ILE A 72 3.41 -28.15 -18.83
CA ILE A 72 3.43 -27.08 -19.84
C ILE A 72 2.07 -26.39 -19.91
N ALA A 73 0.95 -27.11 -19.87
CA ALA A 73 -0.38 -26.50 -19.88
C ALA A 73 -0.66 -25.70 -18.60
N VAL A 74 -0.20 -26.17 -17.43
CA VAL A 74 -0.24 -25.46 -16.16
C VAL A 74 0.72 -24.28 -16.18
N ALA A 75 1.91 -24.41 -16.77
CA ALA A 75 2.84 -23.29 -16.93
C ALA A 75 2.27 -22.24 -17.89
N ILE A 76 1.72 -22.64 -19.04
CA ILE A 76 1.06 -21.73 -19.98
C ILE A 76 -0.15 -21.09 -19.32
N SER A 77 -0.99 -21.85 -18.62
CA SER A 77 -2.11 -21.32 -17.83
C SER A 77 -1.60 -20.34 -16.77
N TYR A 78 -0.59 -20.70 -15.99
CA TYR A 78 0.03 -19.82 -15.00
C TYR A 78 0.66 -18.56 -15.62
N PHE A 79 1.28 -18.64 -16.79
CA PHE A 79 1.85 -17.50 -17.51
C PHE A 79 0.80 -16.66 -18.25
N ARG A 80 -0.35 -17.24 -18.60
CA ARG A 80 -1.47 -16.61 -19.31
C ARG A 80 -2.51 -16.01 -18.36
N TYR A 81 -2.63 -16.57 -17.15
CA TYR A 81 -3.40 -16.07 -16.01
C TYR A 81 -2.53 -15.34 -14.98
N ARG A 82 -1.21 -15.22 -15.19
CA ARG A 82 -0.48 -14.12 -14.58
C ARG A 82 -1.22 -12.86 -15.02
N PRO A 83 -1.78 -12.05 -14.11
CA PRO A 83 -2.21 -10.74 -14.52
C PRO A 83 -0.99 -10.14 -15.21
N MET A 84 -1.14 -9.74 -16.47
CA MET A 84 -0.26 -8.74 -17.01
C MET A 84 -0.41 -7.59 -16.02
N ILE A 85 0.48 -7.49 -15.03
CA ILE A 85 0.71 -6.23 -14.34
C ILE A 85 1.03 -5.31 -15.50
N ASN A 86 0.05 -4.49 -15.83
CA ASN A 86 0.00 -3.73 -17.07
C ASN A 86 1.40 -3.20 -17.34
N ARG A 87 2.01 -3.63 -18.45
CA ARG A 87 3.35 -3.19 -18.85
C ARG A 87 3.41 -1.66 -19.03
N LYS A 88 2.26 -0.98 -19.01
CA LYS A 88 2.09 0.47 -18.92
C LYS A 88 2.28 1.07 -17.51
N ILE A 89 2.03 0.34 -16.42
CA ILE A 89 2.16 0.88 -15.04
C ILE A 89 3.57 0.59 -14.47
N ALA A 90 4.17 -0.55 -14.84
CA ALA A 90 5.47 -0.99 -14.33
C ALA A 90 6.67 -0.12 -14.78
N ALA A 91 6.49 0.78 -15.75
CA ALA A 91 7.56 1.64 -16.27
C ALA A 91 7.80 2.92 -15.45
N TYR A 92 6.98 3.21 -14.43
CA TYR A 92 6.98 4.53 -13.81
C TYR A 92 7.21 4.45 -12.30
N SER A 93 8.46 4.69 -11.90
CA SER A 93 8.89 4.85 -10.50
C SER A 93 8.98 6.33 -10.15
N THR A 94 7.85 7.04 -10.03
CA THR A 94 7.85 8.29 -9.27
C THR A 94 7.95 7.93 -7.79
N VAL A 95 9.18 7.86 -7.29
CA VAL A 95 9.44 7.86 -5.85
C VAL A 95 9.24 9.30 -5.37
N PRO A 96 8.50 9.54 -4.28
CA PRO A 96 8.34 10.88 -3.73
C PRO A 96 9.70 11.51 -3.50
N GLY A 97 9.94 12.64 -4.16
CA GLY A 97 11.23 13.32 -4.18
C GLY A 97 11.36 14.32 -3.02
N ARG A 98 12.52 14.29 -2.35
CA ARG A 98 12.95 15.18 -1.26
C ARG A 98 13.03 16.66 -1.70
N LYS A 99 11.89 17.29 -1.95
CA LYS A 99 11.86 18.70 -2.32
C LYS A 99 12.30 19.57 -1.13
N ALA A 100 13.03 20.63 -1.46
CA ALA A 100 13.59 21.56 -0.49
C ALA A 100 12.50 22.20 0.37
N VAL A 101 12.64 22.06 1.69
CA VAL A 101 11.79 22.75 2.66
C VAL A 101 12.27 24.20 2.79
N LEU A 102 11.35 25.15 2.67
CA LEU A 102 11.70 26.57 2.59
C LEU A 102 11.23 27.31 3.86
N LEU A 103 12.16 28.01 4.51
CA LEU A 103 11.86 29.00 5.54
C LEU A 103 11.86 30.39 4.90
N LYS A 104 10.71 31.05 4.92
CA LYS A 104 10.57 32.46 4.54
C LYS A 104 10.69 33.31 5.79
N LEU A 105 11.69 34.19 5.79
CA LEU A 105 11.96 35.17 6.82
C LEU A 105 11.25 36.50 6.48
N PRO A 106 11.08 37.37 7.48
CA PRO A 106 10.65 38.74 7.26
C PRO A 106 11.54 39.45 6.24
N GLY A 107 10.94 40.33 5.42
CA GLY A 107 11.66 41.01 4.34
C GLY A 107 11.85 40.18 3.06
N GLY A 108 11.32 38.96 2.99
CA GLY A 108 11.25 38.17 1.76
C GLY A 108 12.43 37.23 1.52
N ARG A 109 13.46 37.25 2.38
CA ARG A 109 14.57 36.29 2.34
C ARG A 109 14.04 34.87 2.53
N THR A 110 14.44 33.96 1.65
CA THR A 110 14.05 32.55 1.71
C THR A 110 15.29 31.69 1.94
N VAL A 111 15.20 30.74 2.87
CA VAL A 111 16.28 29.80 3.19
C VAL A 111 15.81 28.37 2.99
N ASN A 112 16.66 27.55 2.37
CA ASN A 112 16.41 26.13 2.19
C ASN A 112 16.81 25.37 3.47
N LEU A 113 15.83 25.01 4.29
CA LEU A 113 16.03 24.23 5.52
C LEU A 113 16.56 22.82 5.25
N SER A 114 16.28 22.23 4.08
CA SER A 114 16.81 20.92 3.72
C SER A 114 18.32 20.94 3.52
N ALA A 115 18.90 22.07 3.12
CA ALA A 115 20.33 22.23 2.83
C ALA A 115 21.20 22.58 4.06
N ILE A 116 20.59 22.91 5.19
CA ILE A 116 21.32 23.23 6.44
C ILE A 116 21.94 21.95 7.00
N ASN A 117 23.25 21.94 7.26
CA ASN A 117 23.90 20.80 7.91
C ASN A 117 23.74 20.88 9.43
N MET A 118 23.98 19.75 10.10
CA MET A 118 24.02 19.73 11.56
C MET A 118 25.17 20.63 12.05
N GLY A 119 24.87 21.57 12.95
CA GLY A 119 25.83 22.57 13.44
C GLY A 119 25.76 23.93 12.72
N ASP A 120 25.16 24.00 11.53
CA ASP A 120 24.90 25.26 10.84
C ASP A 120 23.70 25.98 11.47
N TYR A 121 23.71 27.31 11.41
CA TYR A 121 22.59 28.15 11.85
C TYR A 121 22.31 29.29 10.88
N ILE A 122 21.05 29.70 10.82
CA ILE A 122 20.62 30.94 10.19
C ILE A 122 20.42 31.95 11.30
N GLU A 123 21.08 33.10 11.19
CA GLU A 123 20.78 34.24 12.05
C GLU A 123 19.75 35.16 11.37
N ASP A 124 18.70 35.50 12.12
CA ASP A 124 17.72 36.53 11.80
C ASP A 124 17.56 37.46 13.01
N GLU A 125 18.21 38.63 12.96
CA GLU A 125 18.12 39.68 14.00
C GLU A 125 18.24 39.17 15.45
N GLY A 126 19.25 38.33 15.74
CA GLY A 126 19.48 37.78 17.09
C GLY A 126 18.77 36.46 17.40
N VAL A 127 17.90 35.99 16.49
CA VAL A 127 17.32 34.64 16.52
C VAL A 127 18.18 33.71 15.66
N MET A 128 18.69 32.64 16.26
CA MET A 128 19.41 31.57 15.58
C MET A 128 18.46 30.39 15.32
N VAL A 129 18.35 30.02 14.06
CA VAL A 129 17.57 28.87 13.60
C VAL A 129 18.54 27.78 13.17
N CYS A 130 18.53 26.63 13.85
CA CYS A 130 19.45 25.53 13.59
C CYS A 130 18.73 24.19 13.54
N LYS A 131 19.39 23.16 13.01
CA LYS A 131 18.91 21.77 13.14
C LYS A 131 19.38 21.17 14.46
N ASN A 132 18.46 20.61 15.23
CA ASN A 132 18.79 19.82 16.41
C ASN A 132 19.28 18.41 16.01
N GLY A 133 19.72 17.62 16.99
CA GLY A 133 20.24 16.25 16.76
C GLY A 133 19.22 15.27 16.16
N ASN A 134 17.93 15.58 16.21
CA ASN A 134 16.86 14.79 15.61
C ASN A 134 16.49 15.29 14.20
N GLY A 135 17.26 16.25 13.64
CA GLY A 135 17.02 16.84 12.33
C GLY A 135 15.84 17.83 12.28
N GLN A 136 15.26 18.20 13.42
CA GLN A 136 14.20 19.21 13.51
C GLN A 136 14.81 20.61 13.55
N ILE A 137 14.06 21.60 13.08
CA ILE A 137 14.46 23.00 13.30
C ILE A 137 14.15 23.41 14.75
N ALA A 138 15.13 24.04 15.39
CA ALA A 138 15.05 24.59 16.73
C ALA A 138 15.52 26.05 16.74
N TYR A 139 15.08 26.78 17.76
CA TYR A 139 15.33 28.20 17.95
C TYR A 139 16.25 28.41 19.15
N ALA A 140 17.25 29.28 18.98
CA ALA A 140 18.10 29.79 20.05
C ALA A 140 18.20 31.32 19.95
N TYR A 141 18.34 32.00 21.08
CA TYR A 141 18.32 33.47 21.13
C TYR A 141 19.64 34.00 21.68
N LYS A 142 20.20 35.03 21.04
CA LYS A 142 21.36 35.78 21.57
C LYS A 142 20.89 36.94 22.45
N GLY A 143 21.30 36.94 23.73
CA GLY A 143 21.11 38.06 24.66
C GLY A 143 19.67 38.23 25.17
N ASN A 144 19.37 39.41 25.74
CA ASN A 144 17.98 39.83 25.96
C ASN A 144 17.35 40.03 24.58
N THR A 145 16.50 39.09 24.20
CA THR A 145 15.73 39.05 22.95
C THR A 145 15.33 40.46 22.51
N THR A 146 15.68 40.82 21.27
CA THR A 146 15.17 42.03 20.63
C THR A 146 13.65 42.10 20.77
N ASP A 147 13.09 43.22 21.24
CA ASP A 147 11.65 43.44 21.51
C ASP A 147 10.71 43.20 20.32
N ARG A 148 11.23 42.89 19.13
CA ARG A 148 10.47 42.73 17.91
C ARG A 148 10.16 41.26 17.64
N VAL A 149 8.91 40.88 17.88
CA VAL A 149 8.33 39.62 17.40
C VAL A 149 8.26 39.65 15.88
N ARG A 150 8.82 38.64 15.22
CA ARG A 150 8.77 38.50 13.76
C ARG A 150 8.04 37.24 13.35
N MET A 151 7.45 37.23 12.16
CA MET A 151 6.74 36.05 11.64
C MET A 151 7.64 35.23 10.73
N HIS A 152 7.82 33.95 11.06
CA HIS A 152 8.46 32.95 10.20
C HIS A 152 7.39 32.14 9.48
N ARG A 153 7.67 31.76 8.23
CA ARG A 153 6.77 30.93 7.43
C ARG A 153 7.52 29.76 6.82
N ILE A 154 7.18 28.55 7.24
CA ILE A 154 7.69 27.32 6.63
C ILE A 154 6.74 26.90 5.50
N VAL A 155 7.30 26.62 4.33
CA VAL A 155 6.58 26.14 3.14
C VAL A 155 7.13 24.77 2.77
N ILE A 156 6.24 23.77 2.80
CA ILE A 156 6.54 22.41 2.39
C ILE A 156 5.98 22.19 0.98
N PRO A 157 6.82 22.07 -0.05
CA PRO A 157 6.33 21.73 -1.38
C PRO A 157 5.81 20.28 -1.44
N ASN A 158 5.09 19.93 -2.50
CA ASN A 158 4.64 18.55 -2.75
C ASN A 158 5.79 17.54 -2.68
N GLY A 159 5.55 16.38 -2.06
CA GLY A 159 6.52 15.31 -1.83
C GLY A 159 7.45 15.51 -0.64
N GLY A 160 7.33 16.62 0.08
CA GLY A 160 8.05 16.88 1.33
C GLY A 160 7.20 16.64 2.57
N ARG A 161 7.85 16.34 3.69
CA ARG A 161 7.29 16.52 5.03
C ARG A 161 8.38 17.03 5.95
N PHE A 162 8.02 17.76 7.00
CA PHE A 162 9.02 18.36 7.85
C PHE A 162 8.54 18.47 9.29
N ASN A 163 9.47 18.28 10.22
CA ASN A 163 9.19 18.43 11.65
C ASN A 163 9.90 19.67 12.20
N VAL A 164 9.15 20.53 12.86
CA VAL A 164 9.66 21.77 13.48
C VAL A 164 9.33 21.78 14.97
N LEU A 165 10.29 22.24 15.78
CA LEU A 165 10.07 22.56 17.18
C LEU A 165 9.86 24.07 17.29
N LEU A 166 8.65 24.46 17.67
CA LEU A 166 8.26 25.86 17.83
C LEU A 166 8.92 26.47 19.10
N PRO A 167 8.99 27.82 19.19
CA PRO A 167 9.59 28.52 20.32
C PRO A 167 9.07 28.16 21.72
N ASP A 168 7.83 27.69 21.82
CA ASP A 168 7.19 27.25 23.08
C ASP A 168 7.43 25.76 23.41
N GLY A 169 8.21 25.06 22.59
CA GLY A 169 8.45 23.62 22.72
C GLY A 169 7.38 22.73 22.08
N THR A 170 6.39 23.31 21.39
CA THR A 170 5.41 22.53 20.60
C THR A 170 6.09 21.89 19.39
N SER A 171 5.92 20.58 19.21
CA SER A 171 6.42 19.87 18.03
C SER A 171 5.32 19.80 16.96
N VAL A 172 5.66 20.13 15.72
CA VAL A 172 4.72 20.12 14.59
C VAL A 172 5.32 19.35 13.42
N MET A 173 4.67 18.24 13.06
CA MET A 173 4.93 17.55 11.79
C MET A 173 4.02 18.18 10.73
N ILE A 174 4.58 18.61 9.62
CA ILE A 174 3.89 19.31 8.54
C ILE A 174 3.96 18.44 7.28
N ASN A 175 2.82 18.21 6.65
CA ASN A 175 2.71 17.35 5.47
C ASN A 175 3.08 18.09 4.17
N SER A 176 3.06 17.38 3.05
CA SER A 176 3.29 17.94 1.71
C SER A 176 2.32 19.04 1.35
N GLY A 177 2.73 19.98 0.49
CA GLY A 177 1.84 21.04 0.01
C GLY A 177 1.35 22.01 1.10
N SER A 178 1.93 21.95 2.29
CA SER A 178 1.43 22.64 3.47
C SER A 178 2.33 23.82 3.86
N THR A 179 1.77 24.74 4.64
CA THR A 179 2.43 25.96 5.08
C THR A 179 2.01 26.28 6.50
N ILE A 180 2.98 26.60 7.35
CA ILE A 180 2.72 27.12 8.69
C ILE A 180 3.41 28.48 8.87
N THR A 181 2.70 29.42 9.50
CA THR A 181 3.23 30.74 9.85
C THR A 181 3.13 30.93 11.36
N TYR A 182 4.21 31.37 11.99
CA TYR A 182 4.31 31.44 13.45
C TYR A 182 5.34 32.50 13.87
N PRO A 183 5.22 33.06 15.08
CA PRO A 183 6.15 34.08 15.55
C PRO A 183 7.49 33.46 15.97
N THR A 184 8.55 34.24 15.92
CA THR A 184 9.89 33.89 16.42
C THR A 184 9.90 33.58 17.90
N HIS A 185 8.97 34.14 18.68
CA HIS A 185 8.74 33.87 20.09
C HIS A 185 7.31 34.33 20.45
N PHE A 186 6.68 33.68 21.42
CA PHE A 186 5.32 34.02 21.85
C PHE A 186 5.36 34.99 23.04
N THR A 187 4.74 36.17 22.90
CA THR A 187 4.74 37.24 23.94
C THR A 187 3.35 37.60 24.46
N GLY A 188 2.29 37.17 23.76
CA GLY A 188 0.91 37.51 24.09
C GLY A 188 0.26 36.55 25.07
N PRO A 189 -1.02 36.78 25.42
CA PRO A 189 -1.81 35.88 26.26
C PRO A 189 -2.10 34.53 25.57
N GLU A 190 -1.82 34.39 24.28
CA GLU A 190 -2.05 33.19 23.48
C GLU A 190 -0.87 32.94 22.55
N ARG A 191 -0.62 31.66 22.26
CA ARG A 191 0.38 31.17 21.31
C ARG A 191 -0.30 30.93 19.96
N ARG A 192 -0.17 31.88 19.03
CA ARG A 192 -0.92 31.88 17.76
C ARG A 192 -0.08 31.43 16.57
N VAL A 193 -0.64 30.54 15.74
CA VAL A 193 -0.06 30.11 14.45
C VAL A 193 -1.15 30.04 13.38
N ASP A 194 -0.74 30.18 12.12
CA ASP A 194 -1.62 30.02 10.96
C ASP A 194 -1.19 28.79 10.15
N LEU A 195 -2.15 27.97 9.74
CA LEU A 195 -1.92 26.75 8.97
C LEU A 195 -2.72 26.75 7.66
N VAL A 196 -2.07 26.35 6.58
CA VAL A 196 -2.69 25.95 5.32
C VAL A 196 -2.17 24.56 4.95
N GLY A 197 -3.06 23.64 4.59
CA GLY A 197 -2.72 22.24 4.34
C GLY A 197 -2.86 21.37 5.59
N GLU A 198 -1.98 20.39 5.77
CA GLU A 198 -2.06 19.40 6.84
C GLU A 198 -0.86 19.41 7.79
N ALA A 199 -1.15 19.33 9.08
CA ALA A 199 -0.16 19.21 10.12
C ALA A 199 -0.67 18.44 11.34
N TYR A 200 0.25 17.70 11.96
CA TYR A 200 0.06 17.04 13.24
C TYR A 200 0.80 17.81 14.33
N PHE A 201 0.09 18.10 15.42
CA PHE A 201 0.57 18.93 16.52
C PHE A 201 0.69 18.11 17.79
N GLU A 202 1.85 18.23 18.45
CA GLU A 202 2.09 17.80 19.83
C GLU A 202 2.34 19.05 20.66
N VAL A 203 1.25 19.65 21.16
CA VAL A 203 1.31 20.98 21.80
C VAL A 203 1.85 20.90 23.21
N ALA A 204 2.86 21.73 23.50
CA ALA A 204 3.41 21.87 24.84
C ALA A 204 2.32 22.36 25.82
N LYS A 205 2.26 21.72 26.99
CA LYS A 205 1.27 22.03 28.02
C LYS A 205 1.52 23.42 28.60
N ASP A 206 0.54 24.30 28.42
CA ASP A 206 0.49 25.61 29.07
C ASP A 206 -0.98 26.03 29.20
N ALA A 207 -1.47 26.05 30.44
CA ALA A 207 -2.85 26.41 30.75
C ALA A 207 -3.05 27.93 30.83
N LEU A 208 -1.98 28.71 31.04
CA LEU A 208 -2.02 30.17 31.14
C LEU A 208 -2.00 30.81 29.76
N HIS A 209 -1.31 30.19 28.80
CA HIS A 209 -1.20 30.68 27.43
C HIS A 209 -1.73 29.63 26.43
N PRO A 210 -3.02 29.67 26.07
CA PRO A 210 -3.60 28.74 25.10
C PRO A 210 -2.90 28.80 23.75
N PHE A 211 -2.78 27.65 23.09
CA PHE A 211 -2.29 27.54 21.72
C PHE A 211 -3.46 27.59 20.75
N VAL A 212 -3.38 28.49 19.77
CA VAL A 212 -4.47 28.80 18.83
C VAL A 212 -3.96 28.67 17.41
N ILE A 213 -4.61 27.80 16.64
CA ILE A 213 -4.35 27.60 15.22
C ILE A 213 -5.48 28.23 14.43
N THR A 214 -5.16 29.09 13.48
CA THR A 214 -6.13 29.60 12.51
C THR A 214 -5.96 28.87 11.17
N SER A 215 -7.05 28.34 10.62
CA SER A 215 -7.08 27.76 9.29
C SER A 215 -8.47 27.82 8.69
N ASN A 216 -8.59 28.15 7.40
CA ASN A 216 -9.86 28.26 6.66
C ASN A 216 -10.99 29.00 7.41
N GLY A 217 -10.66 30.03 8.20
CA GLY A 217 -11.63 30.81 8.99
C GLY A 217 -12.12 30.14 10.28
N GLN A 218 -11.63 28.95 10.62
CA GLN A 218 -11.81 28.29 11.92
C GLN A 218 -10.61 28.57 12.83
N GLN A 219 -10.88 28.70 14.14
CA GLN A 219 -9.85 28.70 15.17
C GLN A 219 -9.94 27.43 16.01
N VAL A 220 -8.79 26.79 16.20
CA VAL A 220 -8.60 25.59 17.01
C VAL A 220 -7.81 25.99 18.24
N LYS A 221 -8.42 25.92 19.44
CA LYS A 221 -7.83 26.34 20.71
C LYS A 221 -7.57 25.14 21.61
N VAL A 222 -6.35 25.03 22.12
CA VAL A 222 -5.89 23.91 22.95
C VAL A 222 -4.95 24.39 24.06
N LEU A 223 -4.74 23.57 25.09
CA LEU A 223 -3.84 23.87 26.22
C LEU A 223 -2.64 22.91 26.33
N GLY A 224 -2.60 21.86 25.51
CA GLY A 224 -1.62 20.78 25.60
C GLY A 224 -2.23 19.48 25.12
N THR A 225 -2.17 19.25 23.81
CA THR A 225 -3.08 18.34 23.09
C THR A 225 -2.34 17.78 21.88
N GLU A 226 -2.65 16.53 21.54
CA GLU A 226 -2.13 15.84 20.37
C GLU A 226 -3.26 15.67 19.37
N PHE A 227 -3.11 16.19 18.15
CA PHE A 227 -4.18 16.22 17.15
C PHE A 227 -3.66 16.46 15.73
N ASN A 228 -4.47 16.11 14.74
CA ASN A 228 -4.23 16.39 13.32
C ASN A 228 -5.20 17.47 12.82
N ILE A 229 -4.72 18.40 12.00
CA ILE A 229 -5.56 19.27 11.17
C ILE A 229 -5.24 18.99 9.72
N HIS A 230 -6.26 18.65 8.94
CA HIS A 230 -6.23 18.59 7.48
C HIS A 230 -7.07 19.75 6.93
N ALA A 231 -6.44 20.76 6.37
CA ALA A 231 -7.08 22.01 5.95
C ALA A 231 -6.53 22.53 4.61
N TYR A 232 -6.47 21.65 3.61
CA TYR A 232 -6.18 22.05 2.24
C TYR A 232 -7.37 22.85 1.65
N PRO A 233 -7.13 23.95 0.91
CA PRO A 233 -8.19 24.82 0.38
C PRO A 233 -9.25 24.12 -0.50
N GLU A 234 -8.86 23.05 -1.19
CA GLU A 234 -9.68 22.27 -2.12
C GLU A 234 -10.57 21.23 -1.44
N ALA A 235 -10.43 21.04 -0.12
CA ALA A 235 -11.11 19.99 0.64
C ALA A 235 -11.84 20.53 1.87
N ALA A 236 -12.68 19.68 2.47
CA ALA A 236 -13.22 19.96 3.79
C ALA A 236 -12.10 20.03 4.83
N MET A 237 -12.20 20.98 5.76
CA MET A 237 -11.29 21.05 6.89
C MET A 237 -11.67 19.99 7.93
N VAL A 238 -10.74 19.13 8.30
CA VAL A 238 -10.94 18.07 9.28
C VAL A 238 -9.95 18.22 10.43
N THR A 239 -10.46 18.29 11.66
CA THR A 239 -9.61 18.28 12.87
C THR A 239 -9.86 17.02 13.66
N THR A 240 -8.86 16.16 13.84
CA THR A 240 -8.96 14.87 14.55
C THR A 240 -8.20 14.92 15.86
N LEU A 241 -8.88 14.67 16.99
CA LEU A 241 -8.28 14.70 18.32
C LEU A 241 -7.74 13.31 18.72
N VAL A 242 -6.44 13.24 19.00
CA VAL A 242 -5.78 12.04 19.55
C VAL A 242 -5.84 12.03 21.07
N LYS A 243 -5.43 13.13 21.72
CA LYS A 243 -5.35 13.22 23.17
C LYS A 243 -5.46 14.65 23.67
N GLY A 244 -6.14 14.84 24.80
CA GLY A 244 -6.40 16.17 25.39
C GLY A 244 -7.80 16.64 25.07
N SER A 245 -7.96 17.94 24.84
CA SER A 245 -9.25 18.54 24.49
C SER A 245 -9.04 19.70 23.52
N ILE A 246 -9.93 19.81 22.53
CA ILE A 246 -9.94 20.90 21.57
C ILE A 246 -11.23 21.69 21.72
N GLU A 247 -11.12 23.00 21.66
CA GLU A 247 -12.25 23.90 21.45
C GLU A 247 -12.15 24.54 20.06
N LEU A 248 -13.22 24.43 19.28
CA LEU A 248 -13.31 24.84 17.89
C LEU A 248 -14.26 26.00 17.77
N TYR A 249 -13.80 27.06 17.11
CA TYR A 249 -14.55 28.29 16.90
C TYR A 249 -14.71 28.53 15.40
N THR A 250 -15.96 28.60 14.94
CA THR A 250 -16.33 28.96 13.58
C THR A 250 -17.17 30.24 13.60
N LYS A 251 -17.12 31.02 12.52
CA LYS A 251 -17.83 32.30 12.46
C LYS A 251 -19.34 32.08 12.54
N GLY A 252 -19.97 32.63 13.59
CA GLY A 252 -21.43 32.61 13.76
C GLY A 252 -21.98 31.44 14.58
N ASP A 253 -21.14 30.47 14.94
CA ASP A 253 -21.55 29.33 15.77
C ASP A 253 -21.05 29.44 17.21
N LYS A 254 -21.72 28.71 18.10
CA LYS A 254 -21.17 28.44 19.44
C LYS A 254 -19.95 27.52 19.32
N PRO A 255 -18.93 27.69 20.19
CA PRO A 255 -17.76 26.83 20.17
C PRO A 255 -18.16 25.36 20.37
N LYS A 256 -17.55 24.46 19.60
CA LYS A 256 -17.71 23.01 19.77
C LYS A 256 -16.46 22.44 20.42
N ARG A 257 -16.63 21.36 21.18
CA ARG A 257 -15.52 20.65 21.82
C ARG A 257 -15.37 19.26 21.22
N LEU A 258 -14.13 18.83 21.04
CA LEU A 258 -13.81 17.45 20.69
C LEU A 258 -13.30 16.70 21.92
N LYS A 259 -13.67 15.43 22.00
CA LYS A 259 -13.09 14.41 22.89
C LYS A 259 -12.10 13.54 22.12
N PRO A 260 -11.13 12.90 22.79
CA PRO A 260 -10.25 11.92 22.17
C PRO A 260 -11.02 10.87 21.34
N GLY A 261 -10.60 10.67 20.10
CA GLY A 261 -11.28 9.77 19.16
C GLY A 261 -12.41 10.42 18.35
N GLU A 262 -12.64 11.72 18.49
CA GLU A 262 -13.57 12.49 17.66
C GLU A 262 -12.84 13.36 16.63
N GLU A 263 -13.53 13.64 15.54
CA GLU A 263 -13.13 14.60 14.52
C GLU A 263 -14.23 15.61 14.26
N SER A 264 -13.82 16.82 13.91
CA SER A 264 -14.72 17.79 13.30
C SER A 264 -14.52 17.82 11.80
N VAL A 265 -15.60 18.10 11.07
CA VAL A 265 -15.59 18.31 9.62
C VAL A 265 -16.28 19.65 9.35
N LEU A 266 -15.55 20.56 8.72
CA LEU A 266 -16.02 21.86 8.28
C LEU A 266 -15.97 21.94 6.75
N TYR A 267 -17.13 22.11 6.12
CA TYR A 267 -17.26 22.28 4.67
C TYR A 267 -18.21 23.44 4.38
N GLY A 268 -17.65 24.58 3.95
CA GLY A 268 -18.39 25.84 3.87
C GLY A 268 -18.96 26.23 5.24
N ALA A 269 -20.29 26.32 5.34
CA ALA A 269 -20.98 26.58 6.62
C ALA A 269 -21.37 25.29 7.38
N LEU A 270 -21.23 24.11 6.76
CA LEU A 270 -21.58 22.85 7.40
C LEU A 270 -20.48 22.46 8.39
N PHE A 271 -20.84 22.35 9.66
CA PHE A 271 -19.91 22.01 10.73
C PHE A 271 -20.45 20.84 11.56
N ALA A 272 -19.81 19.68 11.45
CA ALA A 272 -20.20 18.45 12.14
C ALA A 272 -19.08 17.92 13.03
N VAL A 273 -19.46 17.17 14.07
CA VAL A 273 -18.55 16.39 14.91
C VAL A 273 -18.99 14.93 14.82
N ARG A 274 -18.03 14.03 14.62
CA ARG A 274 -18.28 12.59 14.52
C ARG A 274 -17.15 11.78 15.11
N LYS A 275 -17.36 10.47 15.24
CA LYS A 275 -16.29 9.54 15.63
C LYS A 275 -15.23 9.49 14.52
N ALA A 276 -13.97 9.65 14.91
CA ALA A 276 -12.86 9.66 14.00
C ALA A 276 -12.28 8.26 13.78
N ASN A 277 -11.67 8.09 12.61
CA ASN A 277 -10.70 7.04 12.41
C ASN A 277 -9.29 7.57 12.67
N VAL A 278 -8.93 7.66 13.95
CA VAL A 278 -7.68 8.29 14.39
C VAL A 278 -6.45 7.67 13.70
N ARG A 279 -6.43 6.34 13.52
CA ARG A 279 -5.30 5.65 12.87
C ARG A 279 -5.10 6.15 11.44
N SER A 280 -6.17 6.26 10.66
CA SER A 280 -6.10 6.77 9.29
C SER A 280 -5.70 8.24 9.25
N ALA A 281 -6.24 9.07 10.16
CA ALA A 281 -5.96 10.51 10.20
C ALA A 281 -4.48 10.85 10.48
N ILE A 282 -3.74 9.96 11.15
CA ILE A 282 -2.32 10.18 11.50
C ILE A 282 -1.35 9.25 10.77
N ALA A 283 -1.83 8.33 9.93
CA ALA A 283 -1.00 7.34 9.24
C ALA A 283 0.13 7.99 8.42
N TRP A 284 -0.11 9.16 7.85
CA TRP A 284 0.88 9.89 7.05
C TRP A 284 2.09 10.35 7.88
N LYS A 285 1.90 10.63 9.18
CA LYS A 285 3.00 10.95 10.12
C LYS A 285 3.94 9.75 10.23
N GLU A 286 3.38 8.56 10.31
CA GLU A 286 4.12 7.29 10.39
C GLU A 286 4.64 6.81 9.03
N GLY A 287 4.40 7.57 7.95
CA GLY A 287 4.88 7.22 6.61
C GLY A 287 4.02 6.20 5.88
N GLU A 288 2.74 6.09 6.26
CA GLU A 288 1.77 5.19 5.64
C GLU A 288 0.68 5.96 4.90
N PHE A 289 0.18 5.37 3.82
CA PHE A 289 -1.16 5.62 3.31
C PHE A 289 -2.08 4.58 3.94
N LEU A 290 -3.13 5.04 4.63
CA LEU A 290 -4.15 4.19 5.22
C LEU A 290 -5.54 4.75 4.87
N PHE A 291 -6.16 4.12 3.89
CA PHE A 291 -7.51 4.41 3.43
C PHE A 291 -8.45 3.33 3.93
N GLN A 292 -9.55 3.70 4.57
CA GLN A 292 -10.56 2.77 5.05
C GLN A 292 -11.93 3.24 4.59
N SER A 293 -12.51 2.50 3.64
CA SER A 293 -13.76 2.87 2.98
C SER A 293 -13.76 4.34 2.48
N ALA A 294 -12.65 4.77 1.87
CA ALA A 294 -12.47 6.14 1.39
C ALA A 294 -12.82 6.26 -0.09
N ARG A 295 -13.35 7.41 -0.50
CA ARG A 295 -13.66 7.70 -1.90
C ARG A 295 -12.41 8.15 -2.65
N LEU A 296 -12.39 8.00 -3.97
CA LEU A 296 -11.30 8.55 -4.79
C LEU A 296 -11.13 10.06 -4.61
N SER A 297 -12.23 10.80 -4.44
CA SER A 297 -12.17 12.23 -4.14
C SER A 297 -11.33 12.58 -2.91
N ASP A 298 -11.21 11.65 -1.95
CA ASP A 298 -10.42 11.84 -0.73
C ASP A 298 -8.97 11.31 -0.89
N ILE A 299 -8.79 10.30 -1.76
CA ILE A 299 -7.51 9.62 -2.01
C ILE A 299 -6.63 10.42 -2.96
N LEU A 300 -7.19 10.87 -4.09
CA LEU A 300 -6.43 11.48 -5.17
C LEU A 300 -5.66 12.73 -4.71
N PRO A 301 -6.25 13.70 -3.98
CA PRO A 301 -5.50 14.88 -3.52
C PRO A 301 -4.29 14.52 -2.64
N GLN A 302 -4.42 13.49 -1.80
CA GLN A 302 -3.30 13.02 -0.97
C GLN A 302 -2.16 12.44 -1.82
N LEU A 303 -2.49 11.77 -2.92
CA LEU A 303 -1.51 11.28 -3.89
C LEU A 303 -0.89 12.43 -4.71
N GLU A 304 -1.67 13.45 -5.08
CA GLU A 304 -1.18 14.66 -5.76
C GLU A 304 -0.14 15.38 -4.93
N HIS A 305 -0.46 15.68 -3.67
CA HIS A 305 0.47 16.36 -2.77
C HIS A 305 1.72 15.52 -2.52
N TRP A 306 1.61 14.20 -2.41
CA TRP A 306 2.77 13.37 -2.08
C TRP A 306 3.67 13.04 -3.26
N TYR A 307 3.10 12.76 -4.44
CA TYR A 307 3.87 12.38 -5.61
C TYR A 307 4.15 13.55 -6.57
N ASP A 308 3.62 14.74 -6.29
CA ASP A 308 3.72 15.92 -7.16
C ASP A 308 3.15 15.66 -8.56
N VAL A 309 1.95 15.11 -8.60
CA VAL A 309 1.18 14.77 -9.81
C VAL A 309 -0.16 15.49 -9.80
N GLU A 310 -0.83 15.51 -10.95
CA GLU A 310 -2.16 16.07 -11.16
C GLU A 310 -3.06 14.96 -11.71
N PHE A 311 -4.18 14.66 -11.08
CA PHE A 311 -5.17 13.75 -11.63
C PHE A 311 -6.19 14.51 -12.48
N VAL A 312 -6.46 13.99 -13.67
CA VAL A 312 -7.42 14.55 -14.61
C VAL A 312 -8.49 13.50 -14.88
N TYR A 313 -9.74 13.86 -14.65
CA TYR A 313 -10.88 12.97 -14.77
C TYR A 313 -12.16 13.78 -15.06
N ASP A 314 -13.09 13.18 -15.80
CA ASP A 314 -14.41 13.78 -16.06
C ASP A 314 -15.40 13.43 -14.95
N ASP A 315 -15.45 12.16 -14.55
CA ASP A 315 -16.27 11.65 -13.46
C ASP A 315 -15.47 10.61 -12.65
N LEU A 316 -15.76 10.52 -11.35
CA LEU A 316 -15.16 9.52 -10.47
C LEU A 316 -16.23 8.52 -10.04
N PRO A 317 -15.94 7.21 -10.06
CA PRO A 317 -16.86 6.24 -9.49
C PRO A 317 -17.04 6.50 -7.99
N ASP A 318 -18.27 6.39 -7.50
CA ASP A 318 -18.61 6.41 -6.07
C ASP A 318 -18.28 5.06 -5.40
N ASP A 319 -17.11 4.52 -5.71
CA ASP A 319 -16.55 3.30 -5.11
C ASP A 319 -15.80 3.67 -3.83
N ASN A 320 -15.84 2.80 -2.82
CA ASN A 320 -15.08 2.95 -1.58
C ASN A 320 -13.86 2.03 -1.60
N PHE A 321 -12.71 2.59 -1.28
CA PHE A 321 -11.43 1.88 -1.29
C PHE A 321 -10.91 1.67 0.12
N THR A 322 -10.40 0.46 0.37
CA THR A 322 -9.66 0.13 1.59
C THR A 322 -8.27 -0.36 1.20
N LEU A 323 -7.27 0.43 1.55
CA LEU A 323 -5.87 0.19 1.16
C LEU A 323 -4.95 0.65 2.28
N ALA A 324 -3.90 -0.14 2.53
CA ALA A 324 -2.78 0.26 3.38
C ALA A 324 -1.47 0.02 2.64
N THR A 325 -0.61 1.03 2.57
CA THR A 325 0.74 0.87 2.01
C THR A 325 1.70 1.92 2.53
N GLU A 326 3.00 1.65 2.45
CA GLU A 326 4.01 2.66 2.80
C GLU A 326 4.02 3.81 1.77
N ARG A 327 4.18 5.05 2.24
CA ARG A 327 4.36 6.24 1.40
C ARG A 327 5.66 6.20 0.60
N SER A 328 6.62 5.37 1.00
CA SER A 328 7.86 5.08 0.26
C SER A 328 7.60 4.34 -1.06
N ALA A 329 6.44 3.69 -1.20
CA ALA A 329 6.10 2.89 -2.37
C ALA A 329 6.01 3.76 -3.63
N PRO A 330 6.36 3.21 -4.81
CA PRO A 330 6.11 3.88 -6.08
C PRO A 330 4.61 4.12 -6.30
N LEU A 331 4.26 5.28 -6.88
CA LEU A 331 2.87 5.60 -7.21
C LEU A 331 2.20 4.51 -8.06
N SER A 332 2.93 3.93 -9.01
CA SER A 332 2.48 2.83 -9.86
C SER A 332 1.92 1.64 -9.07
N LYS A 333 2.50 1.32 -7.90
CA LYS A 333 1.98 0.27 -7.01
C LYS A 333 0.60 0.66 -6.48
N ILE A 334 0.44 1.89 -6.00
CA ILE A 334 -0.84 2.38 -5.45
C ILE A 334 -1.91 2.38 -6.53
N LEU A 335 -1.61 2.94 -7.71
CA LEU A 335 -2.55 2.98 -8.83
C LEU A 335 -2.99 1.56 -9.21
N SER A 336 -2.06 0.60 -9.26
CA SER A 336 -2.41 -0.80 -9.56
C SER A 336 -3.33 -1.44 -8.53
N LEU A 337 -3.21 -1.06 -7.25
CA LEU A 337 -4.08 -1.53 -6.19
C LEU A 337 -5.48 -0.90 -6.31
N LEU A 338 -5.56 0.39 -6.65
CA LEU A 338 -6.83 1.06 -6.92
C LEU A 338 -7.53 0.46 -8.16
N GLU A 339 -6.80 0.15 -9.23
CA GLU A 339 -7.37 -0.54 -10.41
C GLU A 339 -7.92 -1.93 -10.05
N TYR A 340 -7.22 -2.69 -9.19
CA TYR A 340 -7.63 -4.03 -8.80
C TYR A 340 -8.84 -4.02 -7.85
N SER A 341 -8.94 -3.00 -6.99
CA SER A 341 -10.01 -2.88 -6.00
C SER A 341 -11.27 -2.21 -6.53
N SER A 342 -11.26 -1.62 -7.73
CA SER A 342 -12.44 -0.97 -8.30
C SER A 342 -13.37 -1.96 -8.98
N GLU A 343 -14.68 -1.77 -8.75
CA GLU A 343 -15.72 -2.57 -9.37
C GLU A 343 -15.98 -2.15 -10.83
N LYS A 344 -15.71 -0.88 -11.17
CA LYS A 344 -16.02 -0.28 -12.48
C LYS A 344 -14.85 -0.25 -13.49
N GLN A 345 -13.83 -1.09 -13.29
CA GLN A 345 -12.67 -1.21 -14.19
C GLN A 345 -11.88 0.10 -14.39
N LEU A 346 -11.57 0.81 -13.30
CA LEU A 346 -10.69 1.99 -13.36
C LEU A 346 -9.38 1.73 -14.11
N LYS A 347 -8.97 2.71 -14.92
CA LYS A 347 -7.70 2.73 -15.62
C LYS A 347 -6.98 4.05 -15.43
N PHE A 348 -5.71 3.98 -15.03
CA PHE A 348 -4.85 5.15 -14.92
C PHE A 348 -3.84 5.19 -16.08
N THR A 349 -3.73 6.35 -16.74
CA THR A 349 -2.73 6.60 -17.77
C THR A 349 -1.92 7.85 -17.40
N MET A 350 -0.59 7.74 -17.36
CA MET A 350 0.27 8.84 -16.97
C MET A 350 0.87 9.54 -18.21
N GLU A 351 0.77 10.87 -18.24
CA GLU A 351 1.34 11.77 -19.24
C GLU A 351 2.16 12.87 -18.54
N GLY A 352 3.48 12.64 -18.41
CA GLY A 352 4.34 13.55 -17.66
C GLY A 352 3.98 13.54 -16.17
N ARG A 353 3.49 14.68 -15.62
CA ARG A 353 2.97 14.77 -14.25
C ARG A 353 1.45 14.59 -14.16
N LYS A 354 0.76 14.48 -15.29
CA LYS A 354 -0.69 14.30 -15.32
C LYS A 354 -1.04 12.82 -15.31
N ILE A 355 -2.08 12.46 -14.59
CA ILE A 355 -2.61 11.10 -14.52
C ILE A 355 -4.08 11.16 -14.93
N ILE A 356 -4.36 10.63 -16.10
CA ILE A 356 -5.69 10.57 -16.68
C ILE A 356 -6.39 9.32 -16.13
N ILE A 357 -7.56 9.50 -15.53
CA ILE A 357 -8.42 8.43 -15.04
C ILE A 357 -9.51 8.17 -16.09
N LYS A 358 -9.73 6.90 -16.43
CA LYS A 358 -10.77 6.45 -17.36
C LYS A 358 -11.58 5.32 -16.78
#